data_AF-A0AAE5LNY6-F1
#
_entry.id   AF-A0AAE5LNY6-F1
#
_cell.length_a   1.000
_cell.length_b   1.000
_cell.length_c   1.000
_cell.angle_alpha   90.00
_cell.angle_beta   90.00
_cell.angle_gamma   90.00
#
_symmetry.space_group_name_H-M   'P 1'
#
loop_
_entity.id
_entity.type
_entity.pdbx_description
1 polymer ?
#
loop_
_entity_poly.entity_id
_entity_poly.type
_entity_poly.pdbx_seq_one_letter_code
_entity_poly.pdbx_strand_id
1 'polypeptide(L)'
;MNFEETKKLIKNVIENEFHHIQETQELVDLKKDNERLKEYNKADELLKHLIDNVPEEYRNMLEDYDELVNSVMRDYCRYYFERGVISGITNLKFLKDTNIIGGF
;
A
#
# COMPACT_ATOMS: atom_id res chain seq x y z
N MET A 1 -27.19 14.89 -0.32
CA MET A 1 -26.52 13.94 -1.24
C MET A 1 -27.33 12.68 -1.31
N ASN A 2 -27.49 12.13 -2.51
CA ASN A 2 -28.06 10.80 -2.71
C ASN A 2 -27.01 9.70 -2.43
N PHE A 3 -27.45 8.45 -2.45
CA PHE A 3 -26.58 7.30 -2.17
C PHE A 3 -25.39 7.19 -3.14
N GLU A 4 -25.62 7.39 -4.45
CA GLU A 4 -24.56 7.29 -5.45
C GLU A 4 -23.54 8.43 -5.35
N GLU A 5 -23.98 9.65 -5.04
CA GLU A 5 -23.11 10.78 -4.75
C GLU A 5 -22.23 10.50 -3.52
N THR A 6 -22.81 9.90 -2.47
CA THR A 6 -22.09 9.52 -1.25
C THR A 6 -21.07 8.43 -1.51
N LYS A 7 -21.44 7.41 -2.27
CA LYS A 7 -20.55 6.32 -2.69
C LYS A 7 -19.38 6.84 -3.52
N LYS A 8 -19.65 7.75 -4.47
CA LYS A 8 -18.60 8.39 -5.28
C LYS A 8 -17.67 9.25 -4.44
N LEU A 9 -18.22 10.03 -3.50
CA LEU A 9 -17.41 10.84 -2.58
C LEU A 9 -16.47 9.97 -1.76
N ILE A 10 -16.97 8.90 -1.13
CA ILE A 10 -16.15 8.00 -0.31
C ILE A 10 -15.02 7.37 -1.14
N LYS A 11 -15.31 6.89 -2.35
CA LYS A 11 -14.28 6.36 -3.24
C LYS A 11 -13.19 7.39 -3.55
N ASN A 12 -13.59 8.62 -3.88
CA ASN A 12 -12.63 9.69 -4.17
C ASN A 12 -11.77 10.05 -2.95
N VAL A 13 -12.34 10.02 -1.74
CA VAL A 13 -11.58 10.22 -0.50
C VAL A 13 -10.56 9.10 -0.32
N ILE A 14 -10.97 7.83 -0.44
CA ILE A 14 -10.07 6.68 -0.31
C ILE A 14 -8.90 6.78 -1.31
N GLU A 15 -9.19 7.07 -2.59
CA GLU A 15 -8.16 7.21 -3.61
C GLU A 15 -7.23 8.40 -3.35
N ASN A 16 -7.76 9.53 -2.91
CA ASN A 16 -6.94 10.71 -2.60
C ASN A 16 -6.00 10.43 -1.43
N GLU A 17 -6.52 9.90 -0.32
CA GLU A 17 -5.72 9.59 0.86
C GLU A 17 -4.66 8.52 0.57
N PHE A 18 -5.00 7.49 -0.23
CA PHE A 18 -4.02 6.49 -0.65
C PHE A 18 -2.86 7.12 -1.41
N HIS A 19 -3.14 7.96 -2.41
CA HIS A 19 -2.08 8.66 -3.16
C HIS A 19 -1.29 9.63 -2.28
N HIS A 20 -1.96 10.36 -1.37
CA HIS A 20 -1.29 11.27 -0.46
C HIS A 20 -0.26 10.55 0.42
N ILE A 21 -0.61 9.39 0.99
CA ILE A 21 0.30 8.57 1.79
C ILE A 21 1.47 8.10 0.92
N GLN A 22 1.20 7.56 -0.27
CA GLN A 22 2.22 7.05 -1.18
C GLN A 22 3.23 8.15 -1.58
N GLU A 23 2.75 9.36 -1.88
CA GLU A 23 3.59 10.45 -2.37
C GLU A 23 4.37 11.18 -1.27
N THR A 24 3.84 11.23 -0.04
CA THR A 24 4.35 12.14 0.99
C THR A 24 4.83 11.47 2.27
N GLN A 25 4.29 10.30 2.62
CA GLN A 25 4.43 9.72 3.96
C GLN A 25 5.12 8.36 3.97
N GLU A 26 4.87 7.52 2.96
CA GLU A 26 5.36 6.13 2.90
C GLU A 26 6.88 6.04 3.09
N LEU A 27 7.66 6.81 2.32
CA LEU A 27 9.12 6.80 2.43
C LEU A 27 9.62 7.35 3.77
N VAL A 28 8.91 8.34 4.33
CA VAL A 28 9.26 8.94 5.62
C VAL A 28 9.08 7.92 6.74
N ASP A 29 8.00 7.15 6.70
CA ASP A 29 7.73 6.14 7.72
C ASP A 29 8.58 4.88 7.53
N LEU A 30 8.84 4.47 6.29
CA LEU A 30 9.80 3.40 6.00
C LEU A 30 11.18 3.72 6.60
N LYS A 31 11.64 4.97 6.49
CA LYS A 31 12.94 5.39 7.06
C LYS A 31 13.00 5.36 8.58
N LYS A 32 11.86 5.40 9.27
CA LYS A 32 11.79 5.28 10.74
C LYS A 32 11.76 3.81 11.17
N ASP A 33 11.31 2.91 10.30
CA ASP A 33 11.27 1.48 10.53
C ASP A 33 12.57 0.81 10.06
N ASN A 34 13.54 0.73 10.98
CA ASN A 34 14.87 0.20 10.70
C ASN A 34 14.85 -1.25 10.17
N GLU A 35 13.87 -2.06 10.55
CA GLU A 35 13.79 -3.46 10.11
C GLU A 35 13.26 -3.55 8.68
N ARG A 36 12.13 -2.89 8.40
CA ARG A 36 11.57 -2.86 7.03
C ARG A 36 12.50 -2.19 6.04
N LEU A 37 13.15 -1.10 6.41
CA LEU A 37 14.12 -0.42 5.55
C LEU A 37 15.30 -1.34 5.19
N LYS A 38 15.77 -2.13 6.16
CA LYS A 38 16.86 -3.08 5.94
C LYS A 38 16.45 -4.20 4.97
N GLU A 39 15.24 -4.74 5.11
CA GLU A 39 14.73 -5.76 4.19
C GLU A 39 14.54 -5.20 2.78
N TYR A 40 13.99 -3.98 2.66
CA TYR A 40 13.86 -3.27 1.40
C TYR A 40 15.21 -3.09 0.70
N ASN A 41 16.21 -2.53 1.41
CA ASN A 41 17.55 -2.33 0.85
C ASN A 41 18.20 -3.66 0.42
N LYS A 42 18.00 -4.74 1.19
CA LYS A 42 18.52 -6.05 0.83
C LYS A 42 17.88 -6.61 -0.43
N ALA A 43 16.57 -6.40 -0.63
CA ALA A 43 15.88 -6.82 -1.84
C ALA A 43 16.40 -6.06 -3.08
N ASP A 44 16.57 -4.74 -2.95
CA ASP A 44 17.12 -3.86 -3.99
C ASP A 44 18.56 -4.26 -4.37
N GLU A 45 19.41 -4.51 -3.37
CA GLU A 45 20.78 -4.99 -3.58
C GLU A 45 20.82 -6.34 -4.31
N LEU A 46 19.92 -7.27 -3.98
CA LEU A 46 19.83 -8.58 -4.64
C LEU A 46 19.38 -8.45 -6.09
N LEU A 47 18.35 -7.64 -6.36
CA LEU A 47 17.87 -7.40 -7.72
C LEU A 47 18.97 -6.75 -8.57
N LYS A 48 19.63 -5.72 -8.04
CA LYS A 48 20.76 -5.07 -8.72
C LYS A 48 21.87 -6.06 -9.03
N HIS A 49 22.22 -6.92 -8.06
CA HIS A 49 23.23 -7.95 -8.29
C HIS A 49 22.82 -8.93 -9.40
N LEU A 50 21.53 -9.31 -9.47
CA LEU A 50 21.03 -10.13 -10.58
C LEU A 50 21.14 -9.40 -11.92
N ILE A 51 20.64 -8.17 -12.01
CA ILE A 51 20.68 -7.33 -13.22
C ILE A 51 22.11 -7.14 -13.73
N ASP A 52 23.08 -6.95 -12.84
CA ASP A 52 24.48 -6.71 -13.20
C ASP A 52 25.22 -7.98 -13.65
N ASN A 53 24.70 -9.18 -13.35
CA ASN A 53 25.39 -10.45 -13.59
C ASN A 53 24.66 -11.38 -14.59
N VAL A 54 23.50 -10.98 -15.11
CA VAL A 54 22.83 -11.72 -16.18
C VAL A 54 23.27 -11.27 -17.57
N PRO A 55 23.17 -12.12 -18.60
CA PRO A 55 23.27 -11.68 -19.99
C PRO A 55 22.27 -10.56 -20.32
N GLU A 56 22.66 -9.65 -21.21
CA GLU A 56 21.87 -8.46 -21.58
C GLU A 56 20.44 -8.81 -22.05
N GLU A 57 20.25 -9.97 -22.69
CA GLU A 57 18.94 -10.46 -23.13
C GLU A 57 17.95 -10.73 -21.97
N TYR A 58 18.44 -10.96 -20.75
CA TYR A 58 17.62 -11.16 -19.55
C TYR A 58 17.52 -9.91 -18.68
N ARG A 59 18.36 -8.88 -18.89
CA ARG A 59 18.31 -7.63 -18.12
C ARG A 59 16.94 -6.98 -18.24
N ASN A 60 16.48 -6.75 -19.48
CA ASN A 60 15.16 -6.14 -19.73
C ASN A 60 14.03 -6.97 -19.10
N MET A 61 14.14 -8.30 -19.14
CA MET A 61 13.12 -9.18 -18.54
C MET A 61 13.06 -9.04 -17.01
N LEU A 62 14.20 -8.85 -16.34
CA LEU A 62 14.25 -8.61 -14.89
C LEU A 62 13.73 -7.22 -14.53
N GLU A 63 14.05 -6.20 -15.32
CA GLU A 63 13.53 -4.85 -15.14
C GLU A 63 12.00 -4.80 -15.33
N ASP A 64 11.49 -5.42 -16.40
CA ASP A 64 10.05 -5.55 -16.65
C ASP A 64 9.34 -6.33 -15.53
N TYR A 65 9.99 -7.41 -15.04
CA TYR A 65 9.47 -8.19 -13.94
C TYR A 65 9.38 -7.37 -12.65
N ASP A 66 10.43 -6.63 -12.30
CA ASP A 66 10.44 -5.77 -11.12
C ASP A 66 9.38 -4.67 -11.22
N GLU A 67 9.26 -4.00 -12.37
CA GLU A 67 8.21 -3.00 -12.59
C GLU A 67 6.81 -3.60 -12.41
N LEU A 68 6.56 -4.77 -13.00
CA LEU A 68 5.26 -5.44 -12.92
C LEU A 68 4.95 -5.88 -11.49
N VAL A 69 5.91 -6.48 -10.77
CA VAL A 69 5.73 -6.88 -9.37
C VAL A 69 5.43 -5.67 -8.51
N ASN A 70 6.18 -4.58 -8.64
CA ASN A 70 5.91 -3.34 -7.91
C ASN A 70 4.52 -2.79 -8.24
N SER A 71 4.07 -2.86 -9.49
CA SER A 71 2.72 -2.46 -9.87
C SER A 71 1.64 -3.32 -9.22
N VAL A 72 1.79 -4.64 -9.25
CA VAL A 72 0.86 -5.58 -8.62
C VAL A 72 0.81 -5.36 -7.10
N MET A 73 1.95 -5.12 -6.46
CA MET A 73 2.01 -4.83 -5.03
C MET A 73 1.29 -3.52 -4.67
N ARG A 74 1.46 -2.46 -5.49
CA ARG A 74 0.69 -1.21 -5.30
C ARG A 74 -0.81 -1.44 -5.40
N ASP A 75 -1.28 -2.25 -6.35
CA ASP A 75 -2.69 -2.58 -6.48
C ASP A 75 -3.22 -3.38 -5.28
N TYR A 76 -2.43 -4.31 -4.73
CA TYR A 76 -2.76 -4.98 -3.48
C TYR A 76 -2.83 -4.01 -2.30
N CYS A 77 -1.88 -3.09 -2.16
CA CYS A 77 -1.92 -2.06 -1.13
C CYS A 77 -3.19 -1.21 -1.22
N ARG A 78 -3.55 -0.76 -2.43
CA ARG A 78 -4.80 -0.01 -2.67
C ARG A 78 -6.03 -0.84 -2.28
N TYR A 79 -6.08 -2.10 -2.71
CA TYR A 79 -7.16 -3.02 -2.36
C TYR A 79 -7.30 -3.18 -0.85
N TYR A 80 -6.21 -3.49 -0.12
CA TYR A 80 -6.27 -3.68 1.32
C TYR A 80 -6.62 -2.39 2.07
N PHE A 81 -6.15 -1.24 1.60
CA PHE A 81 -6.53 0.06 2.14
C PHE A 81 -8.04 0.30 1.99
N GLU A 82 -8.60 0.13 0.78
CA GLU A 82 -10.04 0.26 0.52
C GLU A 82 -10.86 -0.70 1.41
N ARG A 83 -10.47 -1.99 1.46
CA ARG A 83 -11.14 -2.99 2.30
C ARG A 83 -11.05 -2.66 3.79
N GLY A 84 -9.92 -2.12 4.24
CA GLY A 84 -9.70 -1.66 5.61
C GLY A 84 -10.63 -0.51 5.98
N VAL A 85 -10.73 0.53 5.14
CA VAL A 85 -11.64 1.66 5.35
C VAL A 85 -13.10 1.19 5.38
N ILE A 86 -13.51 0.35 4.42
CA ILE A 86 -14.87 -0.20 4.36
C ILE A 86 -15.19 -1.01 5.62
N SER A 87 -14.27 -1.88 6.06
CA SER A 87 -14.45 -2.66 7.28
C SER A 87 -14.52 -1.75 8.52
N GLY A 88 -13.71 -0.69 8.57
CA GLY A 88 -13.71 0.29 9.66
C GLY A 88 -15.03 1.02 9.84
N ILE A 89 -15.81 1.21 8.76
CA ILE A 89 -17.10 1.91 8.81
C ILE A 89 -18.32 0.97 8.86
N THR A 90 -18.17 -0.32 8.51
CA THR A 90 -19.28 -1.28 8.45
C THR A 90 -19.26 -2.32 9.57
N ASN A 91 -18.06 -2.75 9.98
CA ASN A 91 -17.88 -3.76 11.02
C ASN A 91 -17.42 -3.10 12.31
N LEU A 92 -18.30 -2.31 12.94
CA LEU A 92 -18.01 -1.55 14.15
C LEU A 92 -17.84 -2.42 15.41
N LYS A 93 -17.84 -3.75 15.29
CA LYS A 93 -17.67 -4.66 16.42
C LYS A 93 -16.34 -4.45 17.16
N PHE A 94 -15.31 -3.94 16.50
CA PHE A 94 -14.03 -3.60 17.14
C PHE A 94 -14.15 -2.38 18.07
N LEU A 95 -15.14 -1.50 17.88
CA LEU A 95 -15.33 -0.31 18.72
C LEU A 95 -15.83 -0.64 20.13
N LYS A 96 -16.32 -1.87 20.37
CA LYS A 96 -16.59 -2.35 21.72
C LYS A 96 -15.33 -2.41 22.59
N ASP A 97 -14.17 -2.59 21.96
CA ASP A 97 -12.87 -2.74 22.64
C ASP A 97 -12.16 -1.38 22.83
N THR A 98 -12.72 -0.29 22.28
CA THR A 98 -12.08 1.04 22.31
C THR A 98 -12.62 1.96 23.40
N ASN A 99 -13.63 1.57 24.18
CA ASN A 99 -14.39 2.43 25.10
C ASN A 99 -15.01 3.70 24.47
N ILE A 100 -14.90 3.89 23.15
CA ILE A 100 -15.47 5.04 22.42
C ILE A 100 -17.00 4.89 22.35
N ILE A 101 -17.48 3.67 22.19
CA ILE A 101 -18.90 3.32 22.30
C ILE A 101 -19.10 2.72 23.69
N GLY A 102 -19.02 3.57 24.71
CA GLY A 102 -19.35 3.18 26.08
C GLY A 102 -20.86 2.94 26.21
N GLY A 103 -21.23 1.71 26.62
CA GLY A 103 -22.48 1.39 27.30
C GLY A 103 -23.78 1.69 26.56
N PHE A 104 -24.38 0.63 25.97
CA PHE A 104 -25.83 0.45 26.06
C PHE A 104 -26.12 -0.49 27.22
#